data_AF-A0A1V3C935-F1
#
_entry.id   AF-A0A1V3C935-F1
#
_cell.length_a   1.000
_cell.length_b   1.000
_cell.length_c   1.000
_cell.angle_alpha   90.00
_cell.angle_beta   90.00
_cell.angle_gamma   90.00
#
_symmetry.space_group_name_H-M   'P 1'
#
loop_
_entity.id
_entity.type
_entity.pdbx_description
1 polymer ?
#
loop_
_entity_poly.entity_id
_entity_poly.type
_entity_poly.pdbx_seq_one_letter_code
_entity_poly.pdbx_strand_id
1 'polypeptide(L)'
;MNVDDAHAGGTASAEAAARLRDLPTDFDEAIQAAKNAVSGAPGITGWIAFGTDHEQHMIDVRNHARTLAENIQAGSYEAAVTDLESSEEYHIPINGAQLY
;
A
#
# COMPACT_ATOMS: atom_id res chain seq x y z
N MET A 1 15.51 -14.18 -3.27
CA MET A 1 14.58 -13.54 -2.31
C MET A 1 13.80 -14.68 -1.71
N ASN A 2 13.76 -14.84 -0.39
CA ASN A 2 13.02 -15.97 0.20
C ASN A 2 11.51 -15.65 0.16
N VAL A 3 10.67 -16.67 -0.02
CA VAL A 3 9.20 -16.61 -0.04
C VAL A 3 8.66 -15.85 1.18
N ASP A 4 9.29 -16.05 2.34
CA ASP A 4 8.95 -15.35 3.59
C ASP A 4 9.13 -13.82 3.49
N ASP A 5 10.18 -13.34 2.81
CA ASP A 5 10.44 -11.91 2.63
C ASP A 5 9.44 -11.27 1.65
N ALA A 6 9.07 -12.01 0.60
CA ALA A 6 8.08 -11.56 -0.38
C ALA A 6 6.68 -11.43 0.26
N HIS A 7 6.27 -12.43 1.06
CA HIS A 7 5.02 -12.37 1.82
C HIS A 7 5.00 -11.25 2.87
N ALA A 8 6.13 -11.01 3.55
CA ALA A 8 6.26 -9.92 4.51
C ALA A 8 6.10 -8.54 3.83
N GLY A 9 6.72 -8.34 2.66
CA GLY A 9 6.60 -7.10 1.88
C GLY A 9 5.17 -6.82 1.37
N GLY A 10 4.46 -7.87 0.92
CA GLY A 10 3.05 -7.79 0.53
C GLY A 10 2.14 -7.39 1.70
N THR A 11 2.33 -8.03 2.86
CA THR A 11 1.56 -7.76 4.07
C THR A 11 1.80 -6.33 4.59
N ALA A 12 3.06 -5.90 4.68
CA ALA A 12 3.41 -4.56 5.13
C ALA A 12 2.82 -3.47 4.22
N SER A 13 2.76 -3.71 2.92
CA SER A 13 2.17 -2.79 1.94
C SER A 13 0.64 -2.70 2.08
N ALA A 14 -0.03 -3.83 2.32
CA ALA A 14 -1.46 -3.87 2.62
C ALA A 14 -1.81 -3.10 3.90
N GLU A 15 -1.01 -3.26 4.96
CA GLU A 15 -1.17 -2.52 6.21
C GLU A 15 -0.94 -1.02 6.04
N ALA A 16 0.06 -0.62 5.24
CA ALA A 16 0.30 0.79 4.92
C ALA A 16 -0.88 1.41 4.16
N ALA A 17 -1.45 0.70 3.17
CA ALA A 17 -2.65 1.15 2.48
C ALA A 17 -3.88 1.18 3.38
N ALA A 18 -4.01 0.24 4.33
CA ALA A 18 -5.10 0.23 5.30
C ALA A 18 -5.07 1.45 6.22
N ARG A 19 -3.89 1.96 6.59
CA ARG A 19 -3.75 3.22 7.34
C ARG A 19 -4.23 4.43 6.56
N LEU A 20 -4.23 4.37 5.23
CA LEU A 20 -4.72 5.45 4.36
C LEU A 20 -6.22 5.30 4.02
N ARG A 21 -6.89 4.24 4.48
CA ARG A 21 -8.31 4.01 4.23
C ARG A 21 -9.17 5.17 4.70
N ASP A 22 -8.84 5.69 5.88
CA ASP A 22 -9.63 6.70 6.60
C ASP A 22 -9.12 8.13 6.30
N LEU A 23 -8.13 8.28 5.41
CA LEU A 23 -7.52 9.56 5.03
C LEU A 23 -8.51 10.66 4.64
N PRO A 24 -9.59 10.40 3.86
CA PRO A 24 -10.56 11.45 3.55
C PRO A 24 -11.29 11.97 4.81
N THR A 25 -11.59 11.07 5.74
CA THR A 25 -12.26 11.41 7.01
C THR A 25 -11.30 12.17 7.93
N ASP A 26 -10.06 11.69 8.08
CA ASP A 26 -9.02 12.37 8.87
C ASP A 26 -8.75 13.78 8.35
N PHE A 27 -8.80 13.96 7.03
CA PHE A 27 -8.62 15.25 6.38
C PHE A 27 -9.78 16.19 6.68
N ASP A 28 -11.03 15.76 6.55
CA ASP A 28 -12.19 16.60 6.91
C ASP A 28 -12.15 17.01 8.40
N GLU A 29 -11.83 16.09 9.30
CA GLU A 29 -11.65 16.40 10.73
C GLU A 29 -10.57 17.46 10.96
N ALA A 30 -9.44 17.36 10.26
CA ALA A 30 -8.36 18.35 10.32
C ALA A 30 -8.80 19.74 9.81
N ILE A 31 -9.61 19.80 8.74
CA ILE A 31 -10.17 21.05 8.22
C ILE A 31 -11.14 21.67 9.24
N GLN A 32 -12.02 20.89 9.86
CA GLN A 32 -12.91 21.40 10.90
C GLN A 32 -12.14 21.90 12.13
N ALA A 33 -11.10 21.18 12.55
CA ALA A 33 -10.24 21.59 13.65
C ALA A 33 -9.51 22.92 13.34
N ALA A 34 -8.95 23.05 12.13
CA ALA A 34 -8.29 24.27 11.67
C ALA A 34 -9.27 25.46 11.66
N LYS A 35 -10.46 25.28 11.06
CA LYS A 35 -11.53 26.27 11.05
C LYS A 35 -11.90 26.73 12.46
N ASN A 36 -12.04 25.80 13.41
CA ASN A 36 -12.38 26.13 14.78
C ASN A 36 -11.27 26.95 15.47
N ALA A 37 -10.01 26.57 15.26
CA ALA A 37 -8.85 27.24 15.85
C ALA A 37 -8.69 28.71 15.39
N VAL A 38 -9.07 29.02 14.15
CA VAL A 38 -8.92 30.36 13.56
C VAL A 38 -10.23 31.14 13.41
N SER A 39 -11.28 30.70 14.11
CA SER A 39 -12.61 31.31 14.04
C SER A 39 -12.72 32.70 14.69
N GLY A 40 -11.70 33.13 15.45
CA GLY A 40 -11.63 34.47 16.04
C GLY A 40 -11.33 35.58 15.02
N ALA A 41 -12.00 36.72 15.14
CA ALA A 41 -11.85 37.86 14.22
C ALA A 41 -10.37 38.30 14.06
N PRO A 42 -9.89 38.56 12.83
CA PRO A 42 -10.65 38.76 11.60
C PRO A 42 -11.16 37.48 10.91
N GLY A 43 -10.86 36.29 11.43
CA GLY A 43 -11.41 35.00 10.97
C GLY A 43 -10.98 34.63 9.55
N ILE A 44 -10.36 33.46 9.37
CA ILE A 44 -10.05 32.98 8.02
C ILE A 44 -11.29 32.29 7.45
N THR A 45 -11.78 32.75 6.30
CA THR A 45 -12.90 32.14 5.54
C THR A 45 -12.38 31.21 4.45
N GLY A 46 -13.24 30.32 3.93
CA GLY A 46 -12.91 29.46 2.78
C GLY A 46 -12.53 28.02 3.11
N TRP A 47 -12.46 27.65 4.39
CA TRP A 47 -12.14 26.29 4.84
C TRP A 47 -13.04 25.20 4.24
N ILE A 48 -14.34 25.48 4.07
CA ILE A 48 -15.28 24.52 3.49
C ILE A 48 -14.95 24.25 2.03
N ALA A 49 -14.75 25.30 1.22
CA ALA A 49 -14.36 25.16 -0.18
C ALA A 49 -13.01 24.46 -0.31
N PHE A 50 -12.02 24.84 0.51
CA PHE A 50 -10.72 24.19 0.55
C PHE A 50 -10.83 22.69 0.89
N GLY A 51 -11.64 22.33 1.89
CA GLY A 51 -11.91 20.94 2.25
C GLY A 51 -12.55 20.15 1.10
N THR A 52 -13.61 20.69 0.50
CA THR A 52 -14.31 20.06 -0.64
C THR A 52 -13.40 19.90 -1.86
N ASP A 53 -12.57 20.90 -2.18
CA ASP A 53 -11.65 20.84 -3.32
C ASP A 53 -10.57 19.76 -3.15
N HIS A 54 -10.19 19.45 -1.91
CA HIS A 54 -9.13 18.49 -1.60
C HIS A 54 -9.66 17.12 -1.15
N GLU A 55 -10.96 16.98 -0.86
CA GLU A 55 -11.59 15.70 -0.52
C GLU A 55 -11.38 14.68 -1.64
N GLN A 56 -11.61 15.08 -2.90
CA GLN A 56 -11.37 14.22 -4.05
C GLN A 56 -9.89 13.81 -4.15
N HIS A 57 -8.96 14.72 -3.86
CA HIS A 57 -7.54 14.38 -3.82
C HIS A 57 -7.21 13.35 -2.73
N MET A 58 -7.84 13.42 -1.56
CA MET A 58 -7.63 12.42 -0.50
C MET A 58 -8.22 11.05 -0.90
N ILE A 59 -9.36 11.04 -1.59
CA ILE A 59 -9.94 9.83 -2.17
C ILE A 59 -8.98 9.21 -3.20
N ASP A 60 -8.39 10.04 -4.07
CA ASP A 60 -7.46 9.59 -5.09
C ASP A 60 -6.18 9.00 -4.48
N VAL A 61 -5.63 9.64 -3.44
CA VAL A 61 -4.46 9.13 -2.70
C VAL A 61 -4.77 7.78 -2.05
N ARG A 62 -5.92 7.66 -1.37
CA ARG A 62 -6.38 6.39 -0.80
C ARG A 62 -6.48 5.29 -1.87
N ASN A 63 -7.09 5.61 -3.01
CA ASN A 63 -7.27 4.64 -4.09
C ASN A 63 -5.92 4.23 -4.68
N HIS A 64 -4.99 5.17 -4.87
CA HIS A 64 -3.65 4.89 -5.37
C HIS A 64 -2.85 4.01 -4.42
N ALA A 65 -2.91 4.28 -3.12
CA ALA A 65 -2.26 3.46 -2.10
C ALA A 65 -2.80 2.03 -2.08
N ARG A 66 -4.11 1.86 -2.24
CA ARG A 66 -4.75 0.55 -2.37
C ARG A 66 -4.23 -0.20 -3.60
N THR A 67 -4.23 0.44 -4.77
CA THR A 67 -3.71 -0.15 -6.01
C THR A 67 -2.24 -0.54 -5.89
N LEU A 68 -1.42 0.30 -5.25
CA LEU A 68 -0.01 -0.01 -5.02
C LEU A 68 0.16 -1.25 -4.13
N ALA A 69 -0.61 -1.35 -3.05
CA ALA A 69 -0.58 -2.52 -2.18
C ALA A 69 -1.05 -3.81 -2.86
N GLU A 70 -2.07 -3.72 -3.73
CA GLU A 70 -2.53 -4.85 -4.56
C GLU A 70 -1.43 -5.29 -5.53
N ASN A 71 -0.77 -4.35 -6.20
CA ASN A 71 0.33 -4.64 -7.12
C ASN A 71 1.54 -5.26 -6.42
N ILE A 72 1.91 -4.76 -5.23
CA ILE A 72 3.01 -5.31 -4.45
C ILE A 72 2.68 -6.74 -3.99
N GLN A 73 1.45 -6.99 -3.53
CA GLN A 73 1.03 -8.36 -3.18
C GLN A 73 1.06 -9.30 -4.39
N ALA A 74 0.57 -8.85 -5.55
CA ALA A 74 0.60 -9.65 -6.78
C ALA A 74 2.04 -9.97 -7.20
N GLY A 75 2.93 -8.97 -7.20
CA GLY A 75 4.35 -9.17 -7.52
C GLY A 75 5.07 -10.08 -6.51
N SER A 76 4.76 -9.96 -5.22
CA SER A 76 5.28 -10.87 -4.19
C SER A 76 4.83 -12.31 -4.42
N TYR A 77 3.57 -12.52 -4.83
CA TYR A 77 3.05 -13.85 -5.15
C TYR A 77 3.73 -14.43 -6.40
N GLU A 78 3.85 -13.66 -7.48
CA GLU A 78 4.53 -14.08 -8.70
C GLU A 78 5.99 -14.46 -8.42
N ALA A 79 6.71 -13.65 -7.62
CA ALA A 79 8.09 -13.94 -7.23
C ALA A 79 8.21 -15.26 -6.45
N ALA A 80 7.28 -15.54 -5.53
CA ALA A 80 7.26 -16.79 -4.77
C ALA A 80 6.97 -18.01 -5.65
N VAL A 81 6.06 -17.89 -6.62
CA VAL A 81 5.77 -18.96 -7.59
C VAL A 81 6.99 -19.24 -8.46
N THR A 82 7.63 -18.20 -9.00
CA THR A 82 8.83 -18.35 -9.84
C THR A 82 10.01 -18.99 -9.08
N ASP A 83 10.19 -18.65 -7.79
CA ASP A 83 11.23 -19.26 -6.94
C ASP A 83 10.93 -20.75 -6.70
N LEU A 84 9.66 -21.11 -6.48
CA LEU A 84 9.24 -22.51 -6.35
C LEU A 84 9.47 -23.31 -7.64
N GLU A 85 9.06 -22.78 -8.79
CA GLU A 85 9.27 -23.40 -10.11
C GLU A 85 10.77 -23.59 -10.40
N SER A 86 11.60 -22.58 -10.09
CA SER A 86 13.06 -22.64 -10.27
C SER A 86 13.73 -23.64 -9.33
N SER A 87 13.22 -23.78 -8.10
CA SER A 87 13.70 -24.76 -7.12
C SER A 87 13.41 -26.20 -7.57
N GLU A 88 12.23 -26.44 -8.14
CA GLU A 88 11.86 -27.75 -8.72
C GLU A 88 12.73 -28.11 -9.93
N GLU A 89 13.07 -27.14 -10.79
CA GLU A 89 13.95 -27.36 -11.94
C GLU A 89 15.41 -27.68 -11.54
N TYR A 90 15.89 -27.20 -10.39
CA TYR A 90 17.21 -27.53 -9.86
C TYR A 90 17.26 -28.86 -9.08
N HIS A 91 16.12 -29.49 -8.81
CA HIS A 91 16.03 -30.76 -8.10
C HIS A 91 16.08 -31.99 -9.01
N ILE A 92 16.72 -31.90 -10.17
CA ILE A 92 17.10 -33.08 -10.96
C ILE A 92 18.18 -33.82 -10.17
N PRO A 93 17.96 -35.06 -9.70
CA PRO A 93 18.96 -35.79 -8.95
C PRO A 93 20.15 -36.08 -9.87
N ILE A 94 21.28 -35.43 -9.61
CA ILE A 94 22.57 -35.91 -10.11
C ILE A 94 22.91 -37.16 -9.31
N ASN A 95 22.33 -38.29 -9.67
CA ASN A 95 22.93 -39.60 -9.42
C ASN A 95 22.36 -40.67 -10.36
N GLY A 96 23.17 -41.00 -11.35
CA GLY A 96 23.03 -42.14 -12.26
C GLY A 96 23.78 -41.82 -13.55
N ALA A 97 25.09 -42.08 -13.71
CA ALA A 97 25.78 -43.29 -13.31
C ALA A 97 27.28 -43.04 -13.01
N GLN A 98 27.78 -43.69 -11.96
CA GLN A 98 29.15 -44.22 -12.00
C GLN A 98 29.14 -45.43 -12.95
N LEU A 99 30.15 -45.55 -13.83
CA LEU A 99 30.96 -46.76 -14.10
C LEU A 99 31.73 -46.59 -15.43
N TYR A 100 33.06 -46.74 -15.33
CA TYR A 100 34.12 -47.03 -16.33
C TYR A 100 33.98 -46.56 -17.79
#